data_AF-A0A8T5T5M0-F1
#
_entry.id   AF-A0A8T5T5M0-F1
#
_cell.length_a   1.000
_cell.length_b   1.000
_cell.length_c   1.000
_cell.angle_alpha   90.00
_cell.angle_beta   90.00
_cell.angle_gamma   90.00
#
_symmetry.space_group_name_H-M   'P 1'
#
loop_
_entity.id
_entity.type
_entity.pdbx_description
1 polymer ?
#
loop_
_entity_poly.entity_id
_entity_poly.type
_entity_poly.pdbx_seq_one_letter_code
_entity_poly.pdbx_strand_id
1 'polypeptide(L)'
;AYRTVKNNEDFFEIYEKAYKNHGRLYSSVESVNRPLFRRYFNKLGTNYRIPKEVKFLIILPELDVKGTYSSEIQKWLGIIDNSVFREKIHIILASSYYGVIPNELMESFPLGQHEGSIEFKYQGHAHNALNNTKFFFEKNHDQYDKIAILIPNEYLNELNELTEISKNNVIFIIQNYLTDKFKEKVFTFLTIESALGYFNDGLKDDDLK
;
A
#
# COMPACT_ATOMS: atom_id res chain seq x y z
N ALA A 1 16.72 22.40 -16.58
CA ALA A 1 15.89 21.36 -17.21
C ALA A 1 14.99 20.64 -16.19
N TYR A 2 15.53 19.82 -15.28
CA TYR A 2 14.71 19.05 -14.32
C TYR A 2 13.77 19.89 -13.45
N ARG A 3 14.28 20.96 -12.80
CA ARG A 3 13.46 21.87 -11.98
C ARG A 3 12.32 22.51 -12.76
N THR A 4 12.53 22.80 -14.04
CA THR A 4 11.50 23.34 -14.94
C THR A 4 10.37 22.32 -15.15
N VAL A 5 10.69 21.04 -15.33
CA VAL A 5 9.68 19.97 -15.44
C VAL A 5 8.90 19.83 -14.13
N LYS A 6 9.61 19.77 -12.99
CA LYS A 6 9.01 19.67 -11.65
C LYS A 6 8.03 20.82 -11.35
N ASN A 7 8.42 22.05 -11.67
CA ASN A 7 7.58 23.23 -11.39
C ASN A 7 6.37 23.37 -12.35
N ASN A 8 6.32 22.58 -13.42
CA ASN A 8 5.25 22.59 -14.42
C ASN A 8 4.61 21.21 -14.55
N GLU A 9 4.60 20.41 -13.48
CA GLU A 9 4.13 19.01 -13.48
C GLU A 9 2.71 18.87 -14.06
N ASP A 10 1.79 19.77 -13.72
CA ASP A 10 0.41 19.73 -14.21
C ASP A 10 0.34 19.91 -15.74
N PHE A 11 1.20 20.74 -16.33
CA PHE A 11 1.29 20.88 -17.79
C PHE A 11 1.77 19.58 -18.44
N PHE A 12 2.82 18.94 -17.89
CA PHE A 12 3.34 17.69 -18.43
C PHE A 12 2.39 16.51 -18.21
N GLU A 13 1.58 16.53 -17.15
CA GLU A 13 0.57 15.50 -16.85
C GLU A 13 -0.47 15.38 -17.95
N ILE A 14 -0.96 16.51 -18.48
CA ILE A 14 -1.99 16.54 -19.53
C ILE A 14 -1.53 15.82 -20.80
N TYR A 15 -0.24 15.86 -21.12
CA TYR A 15 0.35 15.21 -22.29
C TYR A 15 0.93 13.81 -22.01
N GLU A 16 0.99 13.38 -20.74
CA GLU A 16 1.54 12.07 -20.38
C GLU A 16 0.57 10.94 -20.76
N LYS A 17 1.09 9.92 -21.45
CA LYS A 17 0.26 8.78 -21.89
C LYS A 17 -0.31 8.03 -20.69
N ALA A 18 -1.61 7.72 -20.75
CA ALA A 18 -2.30 6.91 -19.74
C ALA A 18 -1.72 5.51 -19.60
N TYR A 19 -1.24 4.93 -20.71
CA TYR A 19 -0.65 3.61 -20.77
C TYR A 19 0.61 3.62 -21.62
N LYS A 20 1.58 2.76 -21.29
CA LYS A 20 2.75 2.46 -22.11
C LYS A 20 3.02 0.97 -22.10
N ASN A 21 3.53 0.45 -23.22
CA ASN A 21 3.80 -0.98 -23.42
C ASN A 21 4.99 -1.52 -22.61
N HIS A 22 5.67 -0.69 -21.83
CA HIS A 22 6.84 -1.06 -21.04
C HIS A 22 6.65 -0.66 -19.59
N GLY A 23 7.22 -1.46 -18.69
CA GLY A 23 7.24 -1.19 -17.26
C GLY A 23 8.01 0.10 -16.91
N ARG A 24 7.74 0.62 -15.72
CA ARG A 24 8.39 1.82 -15.20
C ARG A 24 9.54 1.47 -14.28
N LEU A 25 10.76 1.84 -14.66
CA LEU A 25 11.91 1.77 -13.77
C LEU A 25 11.93 2.99 -12.83
N TYR A 26 12.05 2.71 -11.52
CA TYR A 26 12.22 3.68 -10.45
C TYR A 26 13.60 3.52 -9.82
N SER A 27 14.55 4.31 -10.32
CA SER A 27 15.96 4.22 -9.94
C SER A 27 16.46 5.42 -9.13
N SER A 28 15.66 6.48 -8.97
CA SER A 28 16.09 7.71 -8.31
C SER A 28 14.92 8.51 -7.72
N VAL A 29 15.21 9.43 -6.80
CA VAL A 29 14.21 10.33 -6.18
C VAL A 29 13.47 11.14 -7.23
N GLU A 30 14.10 11.50 -8.34
CA GLU A 30 13.46 12.23 -9.43
C GLU A 30 12.37 11.42 -10.13
N SER A 31 12.45 10.09 -10.05
CA SER A 31 11.48 9.19 -10.70
C SER A 31 10.08 9.33 -10.11
N VAL A 32 9.95 9.74 -8.85
CA VAL A 32 8.65 9.97 -8.19
C VAL A 32 7.97 11.28 -8.65
N ASN A 33 8.71 12.19 -9.28
CA ASN A 33 8.19 13.44 -9.84
C ASN A 33 7.77 13.27 -11.31
N ARG A 34 7.63 12.03 -11.79
CA ARG A 34 7.08 11.76 -13.12
C ARG A 34 5.58 12.05 -13.11
N PRO A 35 5.00 12.57 -14.20
CA PRO A 35 3.58 12.95 -14.21
C PRO A 35 2.62 11.79 -13.92
N LEU A 36 3.01 10.55 -14.20
CA LEU A 36 2.22 9.36 -13.84
C LEU A 36 2.01 9.18 -12.33
N PHE A 37 2.99 9.53 -11.48
CA PHE A 37 2.80 9.48 -10.03
C PHE A 37 1.80 10.53 -9.57
N ARG A 38 1.90 11.74 -10.12
CA ARG A 38 0.95 12.82 -9.86
C ARG A 38 -0.46 12.41 -10.26
N ARG A 39 -0.62 11.79 -11.43
CA ARG A 39 -1.91 11.24 -11.89
C ARG A 39 -2.45 10.19 -10.92
N TYR A 40 -1.62 9.25 -10.46
CA TYR A 40 -2.04 8.25 -9.48
C TYR A 40 -2.55 8.91 -8.20
N PHE A 41 -1.75 9.82 -7.63
CA PHE A 41 -2.10 10.55 -6.41
C PHE A 41 -3.41 11.33 -6.57
N ASN A 42 -3.56 12.08 -7.67
CA ASN A 42 -4.78 12.82 -7.95
C ASN A 42 -5.99 11.89 -8.06
N LYS A 43 -5.87 10.78 -8.80
CA LYS A 43 -6.98 9.81 -8.95
C LYS A 43 -7.35 9.13 -7.63
N LEU A 44 -6.37 8.81 -6.79
CA LEU A 44 -6.59 8.27 -5.44
C LEU A 44 -7.34 9.29 -4.57
N GLY A 45 -7.07 10.58 -4.75
CA GLY A 45 -7.75 11.67 -4.06
C GLY A 45 -9.14 12.00 -4.54
N THR A 46 -9.37 11.97 -5.85
CA THR A 46 -10.61 12.50 -6.43
C THR A 46 -11.60 11.41 -6.83
N ASN A 47 -11.10 10.32 -7.41
CA ASN A 47 -11.94 9.35 -8.12
C ASN A 47 -12.04 8.01 -7.40
N TYR A 48 -11.03 7.67 -6.60
CA TYR A 48 -11.03 6.44 -5.84
C TYR A 48 -12.09 6.47 -4.75
N ARG A 49 -12.81 5.36 -4.65
CA ARG A 49 -13.83 5.09 -3.64
C ARG A 49 -13.51 3.74 -3.03
N ILE A 50 -13.46 3.69 -1.71
CA ILE A 50 -13.31 2.44 -0.98
C ILE A 50 -14.51 1.52 -1.32
N PRO A 51 -14.32 0.19 -1.41
CA PRO A 51 -15.43 -0.73 -1.59
C PRO A 51 -16.48 -0.57 -0.47
N LYS A 52 -17.78 -0.58 -0.82
CA LYS A 52 -18.85 -0.15 0.11
C LYS A 52 -19.04 -1.03 1.33
N GLU A 53 -18.74 -2.32 1.20
CA GLU A 53 -19.05 -3.32 2.23
C GLU A 53 -17.95 -3.46 3.27
N VAL A 54 -16.81 -2.79 3.09
CA VAL A 54 -15.65 -2.96 3.98
C VAL A 54 -15.84 -2.19 5.28
N LYS A 55 -15.42 -2.84 6.37
CA LYS A 55 -15.34 -2.26 7.71
C LYS A 55 -13.92 -2.23 8.24
N PHE A 56 -13.10 -3.16 7.75
CA PHE A 56 -11.75 -3.39 8.25
C PHE A 56 -10.73 -3.16 7.15
N LEU A 57 -9.54 -2.72 7.54
CA LEU A 57 -8.42 -2.53 6.64
C LEU A 57 -7.22 -3.34 7.09
N ILE A 58 -6.64 -4.14 6.20
CA ILE A 58 -5.30 -4.73 6.37
C ILE A 58 -4.31 -3.98 5.49
N ILE A 59 -3.20 -3.56 6.09
CA ILE A 59 -2.05 -3.03 5.39
C ILE A 59 -0.96 -4.10 5.37
N LEU A 60 -0.61 -4.56 4.17
CA LEU A 60 0.46 -5.52 3.92
C LEU A 60 1.75 -4.77 3.52
N PRO A 61 2.94 -5.21 3.94
CA PRO A 61 4.20 -4.66 3.46
C PRO A 61 4.50 -5.15 2.04
N GLU A 62 5.20 -4.35 1.20
CA GLU A 62 5.99 -4.93 0.11
C GLU A 62 7.20 -5.67 0.70
N LEU A 63 7.60 -6.81 0.13
CA LEU A 63 8.66 -7.68 0.68
C LEU A 63 9.95 -7.63 -0.16
N ASP A 64 10.33 -8.75 -0.78
CA ASP A 64 11.51 -8.90 -1.64
C ASP A 64 11.19 -8.68 -3.12
N VAL A 65 9.95 -8.99 -3.52
CA VAL A 65 9.37 -8.62 -4.81
C VAL A 65 8.04 -7.89 -4.62
N LYS A 66 7.62 -7.18 -5.67
CA LYS A 66 6.47 -6.28 -5.63
C LYS A 66 5.16 -7.05 -5.49
N GLY A 67 4.29 -6.61 -4.60
CA GLY A 67 2.88 -7.04 -4.50
C GLY A 67 2.65 -8.54 -4.67
N THR A 68 1.75 -8.91 -5.58
CA THR A 68 1.36 -10.29 -5.88
C THR A 68 2.45 -11.16 -6.48
N TYR A 69 3.62 -10.61 -6.85
CA TYR A 69 4.74 -11.44 -7.27
C TYR A 69 5.38 -12.17 -6.09
N SER A 70 5.18 -11.69 -4.85
CA SER A 70 5.73 -12.34 -3.66
C SER A 70 4.86 -13.52 -3.26
N SER A 71 5.46 -14.70 -3.21
CA SER A 71 4.78 -15.93 -2.77
C SER A 71 4.18 -15.81 -1.36
N GLU A 72 4.85 -15.13 -0.44
CA GLU A 72 4.34 -14.90 0.92
C GLU A 72 3.13 -13.93 0.90
N ILE A 73 3.16 -12.89 0.06
CA ILE A 73 1.99 -12.01 -0.14
C ILE A 73 0.82 -12.80 -0.72
N GLN A 74 1.04 -13.66 -1.73
CA GLN A 74 -0.01 -14.51 -2.29
C GLN A 74 -0.61 -15.44 -1.23
N LYS A 75 0.22 -16.03 -0.36
CA LYS A 75 -0.23 -16.85 0.75
C LYS A 75 -1.11 -16.05 1.71
N TRP A 76 -0.70 -14.84 2.10
CA TRP A 76 -1.51 -13.97 2.96
C TRP A 76 -2.83 -13.59 2.32
N LEU A 77 -2.83 -13.23 1.03
CA LEU A 77 -4.04 -12.96 0.27
C LEU A 77 -4.96 -14.18 0.25
N GLY A 78 -4.43 -15.39 0.03
CA GLY A 78 -5.19 -16.63 0.10
C GLY A 78 -5.80 -16.91 1.48
N ILE A 79 -5.09 -16.63 2.57
CA ILE A 79 -5.63 -16.76 3.93
C ILE A 79 -6.76 -15.76 4.15
N ILE A 80 -6.58 -14.50 3.73
CA ILE A 80 -7.60 -13.46 3.84
C ILE A 80 -8.84 -13.83 3.00
N ASP A 81 -8.65 -14.26 1.75
CA ASP A 81 -9.71 -14.66 0.83
C ASP A 81 -10.56 -15.83 1.35
N ASN A 82 -9.97 -16.70 2.19
CA ASN A 82 -10.68 -17.81 2.84
C ASN A 82 -11.32 -17.43 4.20
N SER A 83 -11.22 -16.18 4.64
CA SER A 83 -11.88 -15.73 5.87
C SER A 83 -13.40 -15.60 5.67
N VAL A 84 -14.18 -15.88 6.72
CA VAL A 84 -15.65 -15.88 6.67
C VAL A 84 -16.29 -14.49 6.49
N PHE A 85 -15.50 -13.42 6.62
CA PHE A 85 -15.93 -12.02 6.52
C PHE A 85 -15.09 -11.24 5.49
N ARG A 86 -14.59 -11.94 4.47
CA ARG A 86 -13.67 -11.41 3.46
C ARG A 86 -14.16 -10.13 2.80
N GLU A 87 -15.46 -10.02 2.53
CA GLU A 87 -16.11 -8.86 1.93
C GLU A 87 -16.06 -7.61 2.83
N LYS A 88 -15.84 -7.79 4.14
CA LYS A 88 -15.63 -6.70 5.10
C LYS A 88 -14.19 -6.22 5.15
N ILE A 89 -13.26 -6.93 4.53
CA ILE A 89 -11.83 -6.63 4.58
C ILE A 89 -11.39 -5.89 3.31
N HIS A 90 -10.91 -4.67 3.50
CA HIS A 90 -10.12 -3.96 2.52
C HIS A 90 -8.64 -4.29 2.67
N ILE A 91 -7.93 -4.45 1.56
CA ILE A 91 -6.50 -4.79 1.54
C ILE A 91 -5.75 -3.69 0.81
N ILE A 92 -4.69 -3.19 1.45
CA ILE A 92 -3.79 -2.20 0.88
C ILE A 92 -2.36 -2.70 1.03
N LEU A 93 -1.54 -2.47 0.01
CA LEU A 93 -0.11 -2.71 0.04
C LEU A 93 0.65 -1.41 0.34
N ALA A 94 1.59 -1.47 1.28
CA ALA A 94 2.51 -0.39 1.59
C ALA A 94 3.68 -0.41 0.59
N SER A 95 3.75 0.62 -0.24
CA SER A 95 4.73 0.71 -1.33
C SER A 95 5.71 1.85 -1.13
N SER A 96 7.01 1.57 -1.30
CA SER A 96 8.07 2.58 -1.11
C SER A 96 8.03 3.73 -2.11
N TYR A 97 7.30 3.58 -3.21
CA TYR A 97 7.13 4.63 -4.22
C TYR A 97 5.76 5.29 -4.16
N TYR A 98 4.70 4.49 -3.96
CA TYR A 98 3.33 4.99 -4.03
C TYR A 98 2.70 5.28 -2.67
N GLY A 99 3.34 4.88 -1.57
CA GLY A 99 2.78 4.99 -0.22
C GLY A 99 1.85 3.84 0.07
N VAL A 100 0.64 3.94 -0.47
CA VAL A 100 -0.40 2.92 -0.35
C VAL A 100 -0.93 2.57 -1.72
N ILE A 101 -1.16 1.28 -1.97
CA ILE A 101 -1.77 0.75 -3.19
C ILE A 101 -2.95 -0.14 -2.78
N PRO A 102 -4.20 0.28 -3.02
CA PRO A 102 -5.35 -0.58 -2.86
C PRO A 102 -5.25 -1.84 -3.72
N ASN A 103 -5.67 -2.99 -3.19
CA ASN A 103 -5.52 -4.29 -3.84
C ASN A 103 -6.13 -4.35 -5.25
N GLU A 104 -7.29 -3.73 -5.45
CA GLU A 104 -7.98 -3.59 -6.72
C GLU A 104 -7.21 -2.78 -7.78
N LEU A 105 -6.22 -2.00 -7.36
CA LEU A 105 -5.35 -1.25 -8.25
C LEU A 105 -3.99 -1.92 -8.44
N MET A 106 -3.64 -2.97 -7.69
CA MET A 106 -2.30 -3.55 -7.64
C MET A 106 -1.79 -4.02 -9.00
N GLU A 107 -2.67 -4.57 -9.83
CA GLU A 107 -2.34 -5.05 -11.19
C GLU A 107 -2.51 -3.97 -12.28
N SER A 108 -3.01 -2.79 -11.93
CA SER A 108 -3.29 -1.71 -12.89
C SER A 108 -2.01 -0.97 -13.29
N PHE A 109 -1.90 -0.48 -14.53
CA PHE A 109 -0.78 0.36 -14.93
C PHE A 109 -0.86 1.75 -14.27
N PRO A 110 0.23 2.31 -13.71
CA PRO A 110 1.60 1.78 -13.66
C PRO A 110 1.95 0.96 -12.39
N LEU A 111 1.00 0.72 -11.50
CA LEU A 111 1.21 0.07 -10.20
C LEU A 111 1.66 -1.39 -10.34
N GLY A 112 1.05 -2.19 -11.21
CA GLY A 112 1.51 -3.57 -11.46
C GLY A 112 2.75 -3.63 -12.34
N GLN A 113 2.96 -2.60 -13.16
CA GLN A 113 3.99 -2.55 -14.21
C GLN A 113 5.10 -1.56 -13.88
N HIS A 114 5.69 -1.70 -12.69
CA HIS A 114 6.91 -0.99 -12.32
C HIS A 114 8.00 -1.93 -11.79
N GLU A 115 9.22 -1.43 -11.79
CA GLU A 115 10.41 -2.07 -11.23
C GLU A 115 11.14 -1.03 -10.40
N GLY A 116 11.54 -1.41 -9.19
CA GLY A 116 12.21 -0.52 -8.25
C GLY A 116 12.64 -1.28 -7.00
N SER A 117 13.42 -0.59 -6.17
CA SER A 117 13.82 -1.09 -4.86
C SER A 117 12.62 -1.02 -3.91
N ILE A 118 12.29 -2.14 -3.27
CA ILE A 118 11.24 -2.16 -2.24
C ILE A 118 11.71 -1.44 -0.98
N GLU A 119 13.01 -1.47 -0.70
CA GLU A 119 13.58 -0.64 0.35
C GLU A 119 13.77 0.79 -0.15
N PHE A 120 13.43 1.78 0.68
CA PHE A 120 13.82 3.14 0.36
C PHE A 120 15.32 3.31 0.63
N LYS A 121 16.08 3.60 -0.42
CA LYS A 121 17.51 3.96 -0.30
C LYS A 121 17.73 5.45 0.04
N TYR A 122 16.72 6.27 -0.26
CA TYR A 122 16.78 7.72 -0.09
C TYR A 122 15.58 8.21 0.70
N GLN A 123 15.82 9.12 1.66
CA GLN A 123 14.76 9.72 2.48
C GLN A 123 13.65 10.38 1.65
N GLY A 124 13.98 10.87 0.45
CA GLY A 124 13.00 11.44 -0.48
C GLY A 124 11.93 10.45 -0.96
N HIS A 125 12.24 9.16 -1.08
CA HIS A 125 11.25 8.13 -1.45
C HIS A 125 10.24 7.92 -0.31
N ALA A 126 10.77 7.69 0.89
CA ALA A 126 9.97 7.56 2.10
C ALA A 126 9.06 8.77 2.34
N HIS A 127 9.56 10.00 2.11
CA HIS A 127 8.77 11.21 2.26
C HIS A 127 7.56 11.25 1.32
N ASN A 128 7.73 10.91 0.05
CA ASN A 128 6.63 10.92 -0.93
C ASN A 128 5.63 9.81 -0.65
N ALA A 129 6.11 8.60 -0.33
CA ALA A 129 5.25 7.49 0.06
C ALA A 129 4.42 7.85 1.30
N LEU A 130 5.02 8.50 2.30
CA LEU A 130 4.30 8.98 3.47
C LEU A 130 3.27 10.06 3.13
N ASN A 131 3.59 11.01 2.24
CA ASN A 131 2.61 12.04 1.83
C ASN A 131 1.40 11.43 1.12
N ASN A 132 1.62 10.45 0.25
CA ASN A 132 0.53 9.72 -0.42
C ASN A 132 -0.31 8.95 0.59
N THR A 133 0.33 8.31 1.55
CA THR A 133 -0.33 7.62 2.66
C THR A 133 -1.19 8.58 3.47
N LYS A 134 -0.64 9.73 3.88
CA LYS A 134 -1.36 10.76 4.63
C LYS A 134 -2.63 11.17 3.92
N PHE A 135 -2.52 11.51 2.65
CA PHE A 135 -3.64 11.96 1.83
C PHE A 135 -4.72 10.89 1.68
N PHE A 136 -4.34 9.62 1.48
CA PHE A 136 -5.29 8.52 1.45
C PHE A 136 -6.08 8.43 2.77
N PHE A 137 -5.39 8.39 3.90
CA PHE A 137 -6.04 8.21 5.21
C PHE A 137 -6.84 9.44 5.66
N GLU A 138 -6.40 10.66 5.36
CA GLU A 138 -7.16 11.88 5.67
C GLU A 138 -8.55 11.89 5.05
N LYS A 139 -8.70 11.29 3.86
CA LYS A 139 -9.99 11.20 3.18
C LYS A 139 -10.84 10.00 3.62
N ASN A 140 -10.18 8.90 4.02
CA ASN A 140 -10.79 7.57 4.00
C ASN A 140 -10.82 6.87 5.37
N HIS A 141 -10.04 7.31 6.36
CA HIS A 141 -9.88 6.58 7.63
C HIS A 141 -11.20 6.36 8.40
N ASP A 142 -12.14 7.29 8.30
CA ASP A 142 -13.44 7.21 8.99
C ASP A 142 -14.32 6.05 8.50
N GLN A 143 -14.04 5.50 7.31
CA GLN A 143 -14.76 4.36 6.75
C GLN A 143 -14.29 3.02 7.34
N TYR A 144 -13.19 3.02 8.10
CA TYR A 144 -12.69 1.83 8.76
C TYR A 144 -12.96 1.91 10.26
N ASP A 145 -13.55 0.85 10.79
CA ASP A 145 -13.72 0.64 12.22
C ASP A 145 -12.40 0.21 12.86
N LYS A 146 -11.67 -0.67 12.17
CA LYS A 146 -10.41 -1.27 12.63
C LYS A 146 -9.39 -1.33 11.49
N ILE A 147 -8.12 -1.06 11.81
CA ILE A 147 -7.00 -1.07 10.89
C ILE A 147 -5.91 -1.98 11.47
N ALA A 148 -5.56 -3.04 10.74
CA ALA A 148 -4.45 -3.93 11.06
C ALA A 148 -3.27 -3.62 10.14
N ILE A 149 -2.08 -3.48 10.72
CA ILE A 149 -0.82 -3.34 9.99
C ILE A 149 -0.04 -4.62 10.20
N LEU A 150 0.26 -5.34 9.12
CA LEU A 150 1.08 -6.54 9.20
C LEU A 150 2.56 -6.15 9.10
N ILE A 151 3.34 -6.52 10.11
CA ILE A 151 4.79 -6.38 10.10
C ILE A 151 5.36 -7.69 10.63
N PRO A 152 5.61 -8.69 9.78
CA PRO A 152 6.20 -9.93 10.23
C PRO A 152 7.66 -9.69 10.65
N ASN A 153 8.18 -10.48 11.59
CA ASN A 153 9.61 -10.45 11.90
C ASN A 153 10.43 -10.97 10.72
N GLU A 154 9.95 -12.05 10.11
CA GLU A 154 10.59 -12.77 9.02
C GLU A 154 9.55 -13.22 7.99
N TYR A 155 9.97 -13.38 6.74
CA TYR A 155 9.14 -13.88 5.64
C TYR A 155 9.96 -14.82 4.75
N LEU A 156 9.28 -15.67 3.98
CA LEU A 156 9.92 -16.45 2.94
C LEU A 156 10.06 -15.59 1.68
N ASN A 157 11.31 -15.39 1.23
CA ASN A 157 11.57 -14.69 -0.02
C ASN A 157 11.31 -15.60 -1.24
N GLU A 158 11.45 -15.06 -2.45
CA GLU A 158 11.25 -15.77 -3.72
C GLU A 158 12.23 -16.94 -3.95
N LEU A 159 13.30 -17.02 -3.15
CA LEU A 159 14.24 -18.15 -3.11
C LEU A 159 13.87 -19.19 -2.05
N ASN A 160 12.71 -19.04 -1.38
CA ASN A 160 12.26 -19.82 -0.23
C ASN A 160 13.20 -19.76 0.98
N GLU A 161 13.90 -18.64 1.17
CA GLU A 161 14.77 -18.42 2.32
C GLU A 161 14.06 -17.53 3.33
N LEU A 162 14.16 -17.90 4.61
CA LEU A 162 13.64 -17.10 5.71
C LEU A 162 14.49 -15.84 5.88
N THR A 163 13.87 -14.68 5.68
CA THR A 163 14.54 -13.38 5.65
C THR A 163 13.86 -12.40 6.60
N GLU A 164 14.63 -11.63 7.36
CA GLU A 164 14.10 -10.56 8.21
C GLU A 164 13.52 -9.41 7.38
N ILE A 165 12.44 -8.79 7.87
CA ILE A 165 11.92 -7.58 7.23
C ILE A 165 12.93 -6.43 7.39
N SER A 166 13.23 -5.75 6.29
CA SER A 166 14.18 -4.64 6.29
C SER A 166 13.66 -3.46 7.11
N LYS A 167 14.51 -2.90 7.99
CA LYS A 167 14.20 -1.66 8.74
C LYS A 167 13.97 -0.45 7.83
N ASN A 168 14.44 -0.51 6.59
CA ASN A 168 14.21 0.51 5.56
C ASN A 168 12.95 0.21 4.70
N ASN A 169 12.05 -0.64 5.20
CA ASN A 169 10.75 -0.82 4.60
C ASN A 169 9.84 0.36 4.98
N VAL A 170 9.08 0.87 4.01
CA VAL A 170 8.17 2.01 4.22
C VAL A 170 7.07 1.69 5.24
N ILE A 171 6.74 0.42 5.46
CA ILE A 171 5.71 -0.02 6.41
C ILE A 171 5.95 0.55 7.81
N PHE A 172 7.21 0.65 8.27
CA PHE A 172 7.55 1.19 9.58
C PHE A 172 7.24 2.68 9.70
N ILE A 173 7.45 3.44 8.62
CA ILE A 173 7.13 4.87 8.59
C ILE A 173 5.62 5.08 8.57
N ILE A 174 4.90 4.26 7.79
CA ILE A 174 3.44 4.26 7.74
C ILE A 174 2.86 3.88 9.10
N GLN A 175 3.38 2.83 9.73
CA GLN A 175 2.98 2.39 11.06
C GLN A 175 3.13 3.51 12.07
N ASN A 176 4.31 4.15 12.16
CA ASN A 176 4.54 5.24 13.10
C ASN A 176 3.54 6.39 12.91
N TYR A 177 3.25 6.77 11.66
CA TYR A 177 2.26 7.81 11.37
C TYR A 177 0.83 7.40 11.77
N LEU A 178 0.39 6.19 11.39
CA LEU A 178 -0.98 5.74 11.63
C LEU A 178 -1.23 5.48 13.11
N THR A 179 -0.28 4.84 13.78
CA THR A 179 -0.36 4.63 15.23
C THR A 179 -0.32 5.95 15.98
N ASP A 180 0.41 6.99 15.52
CA ASP A 180 0.37 8.28 16.21
C ASP A 180 -0.97 9.01 16.02
N LYS A 181 -1.50 9.03 14.79
CA LYS A 181 -2.69 9.82 14.42
C LYS A 181 -4.02 9.14 14.74
N PHE A 182 -4.09 7.81 14.71
CA PHE A 182 -5.33 7.02 14.78
C PHE A 182 -5.28 5.91 15.84
N LYS A 183 -4.62 6.19 16.99
CA LYS A 183 -4.29 5.25 18.09
C LYS A 183 -5.36 4.22 18.43
N GLU A 184 -6.62 4.63 18.48
CA GLU A 184 -7.72 3.77 18.94
C GLU A 184 -8.15 2.69 17.94
N LYS A 185 -7.83 2.88 16.65
CA LYS A 185 -8.27 1.99 15.55
C LYS A 185 -7.13 1.17 14.95
N VAL A 186 -5.88 1.52 15.20
CA VAL A 186 -4.71 0.98 14.49
C VAL A 186 -3.90 0.07 15.40
N PHE A 187 -3.71 -1.18 14.96
CA PHE A 187 -2.89 -2.16 15.66
C PHE A 187 -1.92 -2.86 14.71
N THR A 188 -0.77 -3.27 15.23
CA THR A 188 0.26 -3.99 14.47
C THR A 188 0.28 -5.46 14.85
N PHE A 189 0.41 -6.33 13.86
CA PHE A 189 0.40 -7.77 14.03
C PHE A 189 1.60 -8.41 13.32
N LEU A 190 2.10 -9.51 13.89
CA LEU A 190 3.18 -10.30 13.30
C LEU A 190 2.66 -11.34 12.30
N THR A 191 1.41 -11.77 12.45
CA THR A 191 0.79 -12.79 11.58
C THR A 191 -0.57 -12.37 11.08
N ILE A 192 -0.97 -12.86 9.91
CA ILE A 192 -2.28 -12.60 9.31
C ILE A 192 -3.40 -13.16 10.18
N GLU A 193 -3.22 -14.34 10.76
CA GLU A 193 -4.21 -15.00 11.62
C GLU A 193 -4.54 -14.13 12.83
N SER A 194 -3.52 -13.47 13.42
CA SER A 194 -3.71 -12.56 14.55
C SER A 194 -4.44 -11.28 14.11
N ALA A 195 -4.12 -10.75 12.93
CA ALA A 195 -4.83 -9.60 12.36
C ALA A 195 -6.30 -9.92 12.06
N LEU A 196 -6.59 -11.11 11.54
CA LEU A 196 -7.97 -11.58 11.31
C LEU A 196 -8.71 -11.82 12.62
N GLY A 197 -8.05 -12.37 13.65
CA GLY A 197 -8.63 -12.51 15.00
C GLY A 197 -9.08 -11.17 15.57
N TYR A 198 -8.24 -10.13 15.45
CA TYR A 198 -8.58 -8.77 15.89
C TYR A 198 -9.83 -8.20 15.21
N PHE A 199 -10.08 -8.54 13.94
CA PHE A 199 -11.29 -8.14 13.25
C PHE A 199 -12.51 -8.94 13.69
N ASN A 200 -12.34 -10.24 13.93
CA ASN A 200 -13.41 -11.11 14.39
C ASN A 200 -14.03 -10.60 15.70
N ASP A 201 -13.21 -10.09 16.63
CA ASP A 201 -13.68 -9.46 17.88
C ASP A 201 -14.52 -8.18 17.65
N GLY A 202 -14.49 -7.61 16.45
CA GLY A 202 -15.26 -6.42 16.08
C GLY A 202 -16.51 -6.71 15.26
N LEU A 203 -16.72 -7.97 14.84
CA LEU A 203 -17.91 -8.37 14.09
C LEU A 203 -19.11 -8.47 15.03
N LYS A 204 -20.29 -8.09 14.53
CA LYS A 204 -21.57 -8.39 15.17
C LYS A 204 -22.12 -9.70 14.59
N ASP A 205 -23.06 -10.36 15.28
CA ASP A 205 -23.68 -11.61 14.81
C ASP A 205 -24.32 -11.51 13.41
N ASP A 206 -24.74 -10.31 13.00
CA ASP A 206 -25.28 -10.05 11.67
C ASP A 206 -24.22 -9.89 10.56
N ASP A 207 -22.94 -9.78 10.92
CA ASP A 207 -21.82 -9.65 9.99
C ASP A 207 -21.23 -11.01 9.55
N LEU A 208 -21.73 -12.12 10.11
CA LEU A 208 -21.28 -13.49 9.84
C LEU A 208 -22.24 -14.29 8.93
N LYS A 209 -23.26 -13.64 8.35
CA LYS A 209 -24.30 -14.23 7.50
C LYS A 209 -24.06 -13.91 6.03
#